data_AF-A0A1C4N8I3-F1
#
_entry.id   AF-A0A1C4N8I3-F1
#
_cell.length_a   1.000
_cell.length_b   1.000
_cell.length_c   1.000
_cell.angle_alpha   90.00
_cell.angle_beta   90.00
_cell.angle_gamma   90.00
#
_symmetry.space_group_name_H-M   'P 1'
#
loop_
_entity.id
_entity.type
_entity.pdbx_description
1 polymer ?
#
loop_
_entity_poly.entity_id
_entity_poly.type
_entity_poly.pdbx_seq_one_letter_code
_entity_poly.pdbx_strand_id
1 'polypeptide(L)'
;MQKWNGRPFPLGATYDGAGTNFALFSEVAEKVELCLIDDAGREQRVELTEVDGFIWHAYLPGVGPGQRYGFRVHGPYDPGRGHRCNPAKLLLDPYAKAVDGQADGDESLFGYPFADHNGVNTADSLGHTMLSVVVDPSFDWGGDTSPGHSYHDSVVYEAHVRGLTQRHPGLPEKL
;
A
#
# COMPACT_ATOMS: atom_id res chain seq x y z
N MET A 1 -15.72 11.33 -10.29
CA MET A 1 -14.35 11.79 -10.02
C MET A 1 -13.61 11.89 -11.35
N GLN A 2 -12.83 12.96 -11.56
CA GLN A 2 -12.07 13.11 -12.80
C GLN A 2 -10.82 12.22 -12.73
N LYS A 3 -10.55 11.44 -13.78
CA LYS A 3 -9.35 10.59 -13.91
C LYS A 3 -8.53 11.09 -15.08
N TRP A 4 -7.24 11.33 -14.87
CA TRP A 4 -6.28 11.69 -15.93
C TRP A 4 -5.27 10.56 -16.12
N ASN A 5 -4.52 10.60 -17.22
CA ASN A 5 -3.61 9.52 -17.59
C ASN A 5 -2.53 9.26 -16.54
N GLY A 6 -2.05 10.29 -15.85
CA GLY A 6 -0.95 10.16 -14.89
C GLY A 6 0.36 9.76 -15.56
N ARG A 7 1.25 9.15 -14.78
CA ARG A 7 2.59 8.75 -15.20
C ARG A 7 2.94 7.37 -14.62
N PRO A 8 3.73 6.55 -15.34
CA PRO A 8 4.19 5.25 -14.83
C PRO A 8 5.22 5.37 -13.70
N PHE A 9 5.82 6.54 -13.49
CA PHE A 9 6.80 6.77 -12.44
C PHE A 9 6.55 8.07 -11.66
N PRO A 10 6.92 8.11 -10.37
CA PRO A 10 7.43 6.99 -9.57
C PRO A 10 6.34 5.95 -9.24
N LEU A 11 6.74 4.74 -8.85
CA LEU A 11 5.82 3.68 -8.42
C LEU A 11 5.16 4.03 -7.08
N GLY A 12 3.94 3.53 -6.89
CA GLY A 12 3.08 3.80 -5.74
C GLY A 12 2.25 5.07 -5.86
N ALA A 13 1.73 5.53 -4.73
CA ALA A 13 1.03 6.82 -4.62
C ALA A 13 2.01 7.98 -4.38
N THR A 14 1.92 9.00 -5.23
CA THR A 14 2.71 10.23 -5.11
C THR A 14 1.82 11.46 -5.22
N TYR A 15 1.67 12.16 -4.11
CA TYR A 15 0.97 13.43 -4.00
C TYR A 15 1.87 14.58 -4.46
N ASP A 16 1.31 15.51 -5.23
CA ASP A 16 2.04 16.66 -5.82
C ASP A 16 1.53 18.04 -5.37
N GLY A 17 0.59 18.08 -4.42
CA GLY A 17 -0.05 19.32 -3.96
C GLY A 17 -1.42 19.60 -4.59
N ALA A 18 -1.74 19.00 -5.74
CA ALA A 18 -3.03 19.16 -6.43
C ALA A 18 -3.83 17.86 -6.53
N GLY A 19 -3.15 16.72 -6.50
CA GLY A 19 -3.73 15.39 -6.60
C GLY A 19 -2.69 14.32 -6.40
N THR A 20 -3.08 13.07 -6.66
CA THR A 20 -2.20 11.91 -6.47
C THR A 20 -2.06 11.12 -7.75
N ASN A 21 -0.81 10.88 -8.14
CA ASN A 21 -0.45 9.90 -9.17
C ASN A 21 -0.36 8.52 -8.53
N PHE A 22 -1.01 7.52 -9.12
CA PHE A 22 -0.92 6.12 -8.73
C PHE A 22 -0.25 5.33 -9.85
N ALA A 23 0.73 4.50 -9.52
CA ALA A 23 1.40 3.61 -10.46
C ALA A 23 1.68 2.25 -9.83
N LEU A 24 1.18 1.17 -10.44
CA LEU A 24 1.31 -0.21 -9.97
C LEU A 24 1.89 -1.08 -11.07
N PHE A 25 2.99 -1.77 -10.78
CA PHE A 25 3.54 -2.78 -11.69
C PHE A 25 2.72 -4.08 -11.62
N SER A 26 2.30 -4.60 -12.76
CA SER A 26 1.80 -5.97 -12.91
C SER A 26 1.85 -6.45 -14.36
N GLU A 27 2.66 -7.47 -14.63
CA GLU A 27 2.78 -8.11 -15.95
C GLU A 27 1.62 -9.09 -16.23
N VAL A 28 1.05 -9.69 -15.19
CA VAL A 28 0.01 -10.73 -15.28
C VAL A 28 -1.41 -10.18 -15.26
N ALA A 29 -1.59 -8.92 -14.84
CA ALA A 29 -2.91 -8.32 -14.73
C ALA A 29 -3.56 -8.15 -16.11
N GLU A 30 -4.85 -8.46 -16.18
CA GLU A 30 -5.71 -8.13 -17.32
C GLU A 30 -6.48 -6.83 -17.08
N LYS A 31 -6.70 -6.49 -15.80
CA LYS A 31 -7.31 -5.23 -15.35
C LYS A 31 -6.89 -4.90 -13.92
N VAL A 32 -6.67 -3.61 -13.64
CA VAL A 32 -6.37 -3.11 -12.29
C VAL A 32 -7.41 -2.06 -11.89
N GLU A 33 -7.97 -2.23 -10.70
CA GLU A 33 -8.86 -1.25 -10.07
C GLU A 33 -8.19 -0.65 -8.84
N LEU A 34 -7.97 0.65 -8.85
CA LEU A 34 -7.64 1.44 -7.67
C LEU A 34 -8.91 1.60 -6.83
N CYS A 35 -8.87 1.17 -5.58
CA CYS A 35 -9.99 1.18 -4.66
C CYS A 35 -9.74 2.26 -3.61
N LEU A 36 -10.48 3.37 -3.66
CA LEU A 36 -10.45 4.43 -2.65
C LEU A 36 -11.45 4.11 -1.55
N ILE A 37 -11.01 4.14 -0.30
CA ILE A 37 -11.84 3.83 0.86
C ILE A 37 -12.10 5.10 1.66
N ASP A 38 -13.38 5.43 1.88
CA ASP A 38 -13.76 6.58 2.69
C ASP A 38 -13.79 6.27 4.20
N ASP A 39 -14.03 7.29 5.04
CA ASP A 39 -14.07 7.13 6.49
C ASP A 39 -15.23 6.27 7.00
N ALA A 40 -16.26 6.04 6.18
CA ALA A 40 -17.34 5.10 6.48
C ALA A 40 -17.01 3.66 6.03
N GLY A 41 -15.80 3.42 5.51
CA GLY A 41 -15.37 2.13 4.98
C GLY A 41 -15.96 1.79 3.61
N ARG A 42 -16.58 2.76 2.91
CA ARG A 42 -17.16 2.51 1.59
C ARG A 42 -16.08 2.57 0.52
N GLU A 43 -16.18 1.64 -0.42
CA GLU A 43 -15.24 1.52 -1.52
C GLU A 43 -15.74 2.25 -2.77
N GLN A 44 -14.87 3.06 -3.36
CA GLN A 44 -15.02 3.60 -4.71
C GLN A 44 -13.90 3.05 -5.60
N ARG A 45 -14.29 2.33 -6.65
CA ARG A 45 -13.34 1.72 -7.60
C ARG A 45 -13.09 2.64 -8.80
N VAL A 46 -11.83 2.73 -9.19
CA VAL A 46 -11.35 3.47 -10.36
C VAL A 46 -10.48 2.53 -11.18
N GLU A 47 -10.93 2.22 -12.38
CA GLU A 47 -10.14 1.41 -13.31
C GLU A 47 -8.92 2.19 -13.82
N LEU A 48 -7.74 1.60 -13.68
CA LEU A 48 -6.51 2.10 -14.28
C LEU A 48 -6.45 1.60 -15.72
N THR A 49 -6.57 2.51 -16.69
CA THR A 49 -6.65 2.18 -18.12
C THR A 49 -5.34 2.40 -18.85
N GLU A 50 -4.47 3.25 -18.31
CA GLU A 50 -3.17 3.52 -18.92
C GLU A 50 -2.16 2.49 -18.43
N VAL A 51 -1.41 1.91 -19.38
CA VAL A 51 -0.39 0.89 -19.11
C VAL A 51 0.84 1.15 -19.96
N ASP A 52 1.94 1.51 -19.31
CA ASP A 52 3.25 1.68 -19.95
C ASP A 52 4.23 0.67 -19.35
N GLY A 53 4.73 -0.29 -20.16
CA GLY A 53 5.72 -1.26 -19.71
C GLY A 53 5.29 -2.11 -18.51
N PHE A 54 4.03 -2.58 -18.52
CA PHE A 54 3.38 -3.32 -17.41
C PHE A 54 3.12 -2.49 -16.14
N ILE A 55 3.25 -1.16 -16.22
CA ILE A 55 2.90 -0.27 -15.13
C ILE A 55 1.54 0.34 -15.41
N TRP A 56 0.57 0.01 -14.56
CA TRP A 56 -0.79 0.51 -14.58
C TRP A 56 -0.84 1.82 -13.81
N HIS A 57 -1.32 2.89 -14.44
CA HIS A 57 -1.31 4.20 -13.79
C HIS A 57 -2.53 5.07 -14.08
N ALA A 58 -2.75 6.03 -13.18
CA ALA A 58 -3.67 7.14 -13.35
C ALA A 58 -3.31 8.29 -12.41
N TYR A 59 -3.78 9.48 -12.73
CA TYR A 59 -3.72 10.63 -11.84
C TYR A 59 -5.14 11.06 -11.44
N LEU A 60 -5.33 11.27 -10.14
CA LEU A 60 -6.60 11.68 -9.56
C LEU A 60 -6.47 13.08 -8.93
N PRO A 61 -6.99 14.13 -9.60
CA PRO A 61 -7.07 15.46 -9.02
C PRO A 61 -7.91 15.47 -7.74
N GLY A 62 -7.46 16.22 -6.73
CA GLY A 62 -8.17 16.38 -5.45
C GLY A 62 -8.05 15.21 -4.48
N VAL A 63 -7.42 14.09 -4.87
CA VAL A 63 -7.03 13.03 -3.92
C VAL A 63 -5.74 13.45 -3.23
N GLY A 64 -5.81 13.63 -1.92
CA GLY A 64 -4.70 14.13 -1.11
C GLY A 64 -4.26 13.18 0.01
N PRO A 65 -3.29 13.62 0.83
CA PRO A 65 -2.78 12.86 1.98
C PRO A 65 -3.88 12.44 2.95
N GLY A 66 -3.73 11.26 3.54
CA GLY A 66 -4.73 10.63 4.40
C GLY A 66 -5.75 9.77 3.67
N GLN A 67 -5.85 9.86 2.34
CA GLN A 67 -6.70 8.97 1.55
C GLN A 67 -6.24 7.52 1.70
N ARG A 68 -7.16 6.66 2.17
CA ARG A 68 -6.97 5.21 2.23
C ARG A 68 -7.27 4.58 0.88
N TYR A 69 -6.45 3.62 0.46
CA TYR A 69 -6.64 2.94 -0.80
C TYR A 69 -6.07 1.52 -0.80
N GLY A 70 -6.42 0.76 -1.83
CA GLY A 70 -5.79 -0.50 -2.19
C GLY A 70 -6.04 -0.81 -3.67
N PHE A 71 -5.66 -2.00 -4.11
CA PHE A 71 -5.84 -2.45 -5.49
C PHE A 71 -6.62 -3.76 -5.56
N ARG A 72 -7.46 -3.89 -6.59
CA ARG A 72 -8.01 -5.18 -7.01
C ARG A 72 -7.44 -5.52 -8.38
N VAL A 73 -6.77 -6.65 -8.46
CA VAL A 73 -6.08 -7.10 -9.67
C VAL A 73 -6.82 -8.28 -10.26
N HIS A 74 -7.31 -8.10 -11.48
CA HIS A 74 -7.96 -9.11 -12.29
C HIS A 74 -6.92 -9.76 -13.22
N GLY A 75 -7.12 -11.03 -13.53
CA GLY A 75 -6.22 -11.81 -14.39
C GLY A 75 -6.42 -13.30 -14.19
N PRO A 76 -5.53 -14.15 -14.72
CA PRO A 76 -5.66 -15.59 -14.63
C PRO A 76 -5.58 -16.10 -13.18
N TYR A 77 -6.44 -17.06 -12.87
CA TYR A 77 -6.34 -17.91 -11.67
C TYR A 77 -6.09 -19.36 -12.12
N ASP A 78 -4.81 -19.73 -12.15
CA ASP A 78 -4.32 -21.08 -12.44
C ASP A 78 -3.16 -21.39 -11.47
N PRO A 79 -3.47 -21.93 -10.27
CA PRO A 79 -2.48 -22.25 -9.26
C PRO A 79 -1.41 -23.24 -9.74
N GLY A 80 -1.72 -24.12 -10.70
CA GLY A 80 -0.78 -25.08 -11.27
C GLY A 80 0.32 -24.41 -12.10
N ARG A 81 0.04 -23.20 -12.62
CA ARG A 81 1.00 -22.34 -13.33
C ARG A 81 1.49 -21.17 -12.48
N GLY A 82 1.05 -21.07 -11.24
CA GLY A 82 1.40 -19.98 -10.31
C GLY A 82 0.56 -18.70 -10.45
N HIS A 83 -0.40 -18.65 -11.38
CA HIS A 83 -1.28 -17.50 -11.55
C HIS A 83 -2.37 -17.50 -10.47
N ARG A 84 -2.48 -16.42 -9.70
CA ARG A 84 -3.36 -16.35 -8.52
C ARG A 84 -4.10 -15.01 -8.42
N CYS A 85 -4.37 -14.36 -9.56
CA CYS A 85 -5.13 -13.12 -9.56
C CYS A 85 -6.53 -13.36 -8.99
N ASN A 86 -6.90 -12.62 -7.95
CA ASN A 86 -8.20 -12.74 -7.31
C ASN A 86 -8.71 -11.34 -6.92
N PRO A 87 -9.60 -10.74 -7.72
CA PRO A 87 -10.08 -9.38 -7.46
C PRO A 87 -11.00 -9.27 -6.24
N ALA A 88 -11.44 -10.39 -5.64
CA ALA A 88 -12.14 -10.35 -4.36
C ALA A 88 -11.22 -9.92 -3.20
N LYS A 89 -9.90 -10.04 -3.38
CA LYS A 89 -8.90 -9.65 -2.39
C LYS A 89 -8.45 -8.22 -2.66
N LEU A 90 -8.67 -7.34 -1.69
CA LEU A 90 -8.11 -6.00 -1.68
C LEU A 90 -6.62 -6.08 -1.30
N LEU A 91 -5.77 -5.70 -2.24
CA LEU A 91 -4.32 -5.75 -2.12
C LEU A 91 -3.77 -4.41 -1.63
N LEU A 92 -2.75 -4.49 -0.77
CA LEU A 92 -1.93 -3.33 -0.46
C LEU A 92 -1.10 -2.92 -1.68
N ASP A 93 -0.86 -1.62 -1.80
CA ASP A 93 0.16 -1.11 -2.69
C ASP A 93 1.55 -1.55 -2.19
N PRO A 94 2.34 -2.31 -2.99
CA PRO A 94 3.68 -2.71 -2.60
C PRO A 94 4.64 -1.53 -2.42
N TYR A 95 4.28 -0.34 -2.92
CA TYR A 95 5.03 0.90 -2.79
C TYR A 95 4.38 1.88 -1.79
N ALA A 96 3.44 1.42 -0.97
CA ALA A 96 2.83 2.24 0.08
C ALA A 96 3.90 2.80 1.04
N LYS A 97 3.80 4.11 1.31
CA LYS A 97 4.70 4.80 2.26
C LYS A 97 4.13 4.81 3.69
N ALA A 98 2.84 4.50 3.83
CA ALA A 98 2.16 4.29 5.10
C ALA A 98 1.02 3.29 4.91
N VAL A 99 0.66 2.59 5.99
CA VAL A 99 -0.46 1.65 6.06
C VAL A 99 -1.30 1.95 7.28
N ASP A 100 -2.61 1.72 7.18
CA ASP A 100 -3.58 1.87 8.26
C ASP A 100 -4.29 0.53 8.54
N GLY A 101 -4.61 0.30 9.81
CA GLY A 101 -5.26 -0.92 10.29
C GLY A 101 -4.33 -2.09 10.56
N GLN A 102 -4.93 -3.27 10.73
CA GLN A 102 -4.27 -4.56 10.93
C GLN A 102 -5.08 -5.64 10.23
N ALA A 103 -4.41 -6.71 9.80
CA ALA A 103 -5.11 -7.91 9.36
C ALA A 103 -5.58 -8.72 10.57
N ASP A 104 -6.81 -9.24 10.51
CA ASP A 104 -7.42 -9.99 11.62
C ASP A 104 -7.41 -11.51 11.44
N GLY A 105 -7.00 -11.99 10.25
CA GLY A 105 -6.89 -13.41 9.94
C GLY A 105 -8.17 -14.06 9.41
N ASP A 106 -9.19 -13.27 9.06
CA ASP A 106 -10.41 -13.78 8.44
C ASP A 106 -10.11 -14.59 7.15
N GLU A 107 -10.92 -15.62 6.88
CA GLU A 107 -10.73 -16.49 5.71
C GLU A 107 -10.81 -15.70 4.39
N SER A 108 -11.55 -14.59 4.34
CA SER A 108 -11.61 -13.69 3.19
C SER A 108 -10.24 -13.13 2.78
N LEU A 109 -9.24 -13.12 3.65
CA LEU A 109 -7.88 -12.71 3.30
C LEU A 109 -7.15 -13.72 2.40
N PHE A 110 -7.64 -14.95 2.32
CA PHE A 110 -6.99 -16.04 1.61
C PHE A 110 -7.63 -16.26 0.24
N GLY A 111 -6.80 -16.57 -0.76
CA GLY A 111 -7.24 -16.80 -2.14
C GLY A 111 -8.00 -18.13 -2.37
N TYR A 112 -8.12 -18.96 -1.33
CA TYR A 112 -8.76 -20.27 -1.33
C TYR A 112 -9.53 -20.46 -0.01
N PRO A 113 -10.64 -21.25 0.01
CA PRO A 113 -11.32 -21.62 1.24
C PRO A 113 -10.47 -22.60 2.07
N PHE A 114 -10.43 -22.47 3.39
CA PHE A 114 -9.65 -23.36 4.26
C PHE A 114 -10.11 -24.82 4.15
N ALA A 115 -11.40 -25.04 3.88
CA ALA A 115 -11.95 -26.38 3.67
C ALA A 115 -11.54 -27.01 2.33
N ASP A 116 -11.18 -26.20 1.32
CA ASP A 116 -10.78 -26.66 -0.02
C ASP A 116 -9.70 -25.76 -0.62
N HIS A 117 -8.44 -26.19 -0.49
CA HIS A 117 -7.28 -25.43 -0.95
C HIS A 117 -7.17 -25.36 -2.48
N ASN A 118 -7.98 -26.12 -3.22
CA ASN A 118 -8.04 -26.06 -4.68
C ASN A 118 -9.14 -25.11 -5.18
N GLY A 119 -10.04 -24.69 -4.30
CA GLY A 119 -11.11 -23.75 -4.61
C GLY A 119 -10.62 -22.30 -4.67
N VAL A 120 -11.45 -21.44 -5.28
CA VAL A 120 -11.23 -19.98 -5.29
C VAL A 120 -12.13 -19.35 -4.24
N ASN A 121 -11.54 -18.65 -3.27
CA ASN A 121 -12.32 -17.89 -2.32
C ASN A 121 -12.70 -16.53 -2.91
N THR A 122 -13.99 -16.32 -3.13
CA THR A 122 -14.56 -15.09 -3.70
C THR A 122 -15.11 -14.12 -2.65
N ALA A 123 -14.98 -14.42 -1.35
CA ALA A 123 -15.33 -13.48 -0.27
C ALA A 123 -14.47 -12.22 -0.34
N ASP A 124 -15.10 -11.07 -0.13
CA ASP A 124 -14.43 -9.77 -0.12
C ASP A 124 -13.58 -9.60 1.14
N SER A 125 -12.33 -9.18 0.97
CA SER A 125 -11.37 -9.00 2.06
C SER A 125 -11.37 -7.59 2.66
N LEU A 126 -12.12 -6.65 2.06
CA LEU A 126 -12.26 -5.31 2.61
C LEU A 126 -12.89 -5.36 4.02
N GLY A 127 -12.27 -4.68 4.98
CA GLY A 127 -12.67 -4.71 6.39
C GLY A 127 -11.86 -5.67 7.25
N HIS A 128 -11.17 -6.63 6.63
CA HIS A 128 -10.32 -7.62 7.31
C HIS A 128 -8.81 -7.42 7.08
N THR A 129 -8.45 -6.50 6.17
CA THR A 129 -7.06 -6.23 5.75
C THR A 129 -6.61 -4.80 6.11
N MET A 130 -5.31 -4.55 5.96
CA MET A 130 -4.72 -3.21 6.04
C MET A 130 -5.00 -2.41 4.76
N LEU A 131 -4.99 -1.09 4.87
CA LEU A 131 -5.16 -0.17 3.74
C LEU A 131 -3.89 0.66 3.54
N SER A 132 -3.51 0.89 2.30
CA SER A 132 -2.43 1.83 1.96
C SER A 132 -2.91 3.26 2.17
N VAL A 133 -2.02 4.17 2.54
CA VAL A 133 -2.35 5.58 2.79
C VAL A 133 -1.51 6.50 1.92
N VAL A 134 -2.16 7.44 1.24
CA VAL A 134 -1.47 8.53 0.55
C VAL A 134 -0.82 9.43 1.60
N VAL A 135 0.47 9.73 1.45
CA VAL A 135 1.21 10.60 2.37
C VAL A 135 1.72 11.84 1.66
N ASP A 136 1.89 12.92 2.42
CA ASP A 136 2.71 14.05 2.00
C ASP A 136 4.17 13.74 2.32
N PRO A 137 5.08 13.69 1.33
CA PRO A 137 6.50 13.47 1.59
C PRO A 137 7.22 14.69 2.18
N SER A 138 6.57 15.87 2.25
CA SER A 138 7.20 17.09 2.74
C SER A 138 7.52 17.01 4.24
N PHE A 139 8.75 17.35 4.60
CA PHE A 139 9.21 17.43 5.98
C PHE A 139 10.36 18.43 6.08
N ASP A 140 10.31 19.34 7.06
CA ASP A 140 11.39 20.29 7.33
C ASP A 140 12.47 19.63 8.21
N TRP A 141 13.57 19.23 7.55
CA TRP A 141 14.73 18.64 8.22
C TRP A 141 15.62 19.68 8.93
N GLY A 142 15.32 20.97 8.80
CA GLY A 142 16.16 22.04 9.36
C GLY A 142 17.60 21.97 8.85
N GLY A 143 18.54 21.83 9.79
CA GLY A 143 19.98 21.73 9.50
C GLY A 143 20.54 20.31 9.57
N ASP A 144 19.69 19.28 9.59
CA ASP A 144 20.15 17.89 9.67
C ASP A 144 21.02 17.52 8.45
N THR A 145 22.17 16.90 8.73
CA THR A 145 23.09 16.39 7.72
C THR A 145 23.75 15.11 8.21
N SER A 146 24.15 14.25 7.28
CA SER A 146 24.84 12.99 7.63
C SER A 146 26.13 13.25 8.41
N PRO A 147 26.32 12.65 9.60
CA PRO A 147 27.55 12.79 10.40
C PRO A 147 28.83 12.29 9.70
N GLY A 148 28.70 11.41 8.70
CA GLY A 148 29.82 11.01 7.83
C GLY A 148 30.98 10.28 8.52
N HIS A 149 30.73 9.59 9.64
CA HIS A 149 31.78 8.85 10.36
C HIS A 149 32.43 7.77 9.48
N SER A 150 33.76 7.67 9.53
CA SER A 150 34.48 6.57 8.91
C SER A 150 34.12 5.24 9.59
N TYR A 151 34.08 4.16 8.83
CA TYR A 151 33.67 2.86 9.36
C TYR A 151 34.60 2.35 10.49
N HIS A 152 35.90 2.63 10.41
CA HIS A 152 36.86 2.23 11.45
C HIS A 152 36.72 3.01 12.76
N ASP A 153 36.07 4.17 12.72
CA ASP A 153 35.75 4.99 13.90
C ASP A 153 34.34 4.67 14.46
N SER A 154 33.61 3.76 13.82
CA SER A 154 32.21 3.48 14.17
C SER A 154 32.08 2.45 15.29
N VAL A 155 31.19 2.72 16.24
CA VAL A 155 30.69 1.75 17.23
C VAL A 155 29.19 1.60 17.03
N VAL A 156 28.73 0.39 16.71
CA VAL A 156 27.31 0.12 16.43
C VAL A 156 26.58 -0.27 17.71
N TYR A 157 25.41 0.33 17.94
CA TYR A 157 24.51 0.01 19.04
C TYR A 157 23.19 -0.57 18.50
N GLU A 158 23.00 -1.88 18.62
CA GLU A 158 21.76 -2.56 18.23
C GLU A 158 20.68 -2.38 19.32
N ALA A 159 19.48 -1.92 18.93
CA ALA A 159 18.39 -1.70 19.85
C ALA A 159 17.01 -1.96 19.23
N HIS A 160 16.09 -2.49 20.03
CA HIS A 160 14.68 -2.61 19.67
C HIS A 160 13.94 -1.32 20.05
N VAL A 161 13.34 -0.62 19.07
CA VAL A 161 12.68 0.70 19.26
C VAL A 161 11.78 0.74 20.50
N ARG A 162 10.82 -0.20 20.62
CA ARG A 162 9.95 -0.33 21.81
C ARG A 162 10.72 -0.68 23.09
N GLY A 163 11.47 -1.78 23.09
CA GLY A 163 12.13 -2.31 24.28
C GLY A 163 13.16 -1.34 24.89
N LEU A 164 13.81 -0.53 24.06
CA LEU A 164 14.80 0.47 24.48
C LEU A 164 14.22 1.50 25.46
N THR A 165 12.98 1.92 25.24
CA THR A 165 12.38 3.07 25.95
C THR A 165 11.13 2.74 26.76
N GLN A 166 10.49 1.59 26.56
CA GLN A 166 9.19 1.24 27.18
C GLN A 166 9.18 1.33 28.71
N ARG A 167 10.31 1.10 29.38
CA ARG A 167 10.44 1.17 30.85
C ARG A 167 11.38 2.29 31.31
N HIS A 168 11.72 3.23 30.44
CA HIS A 168 12.67 4.28 30.75
C HIS A 168 12.03 5.34 31.68
N PRO A 169 12.50 5.50 32.93
CA PRO A 169 11.82 6.33 33.93
C PRO A 169 11.85 7.83 33.62
N GLY A 170 12.76 8.26 32.73
CA GLY A 170 12.88 9.65 32.29
C GLY A 170 11.96 10.05 31.14
N LEU A 171 11.13 9.15 30.61
CA LEU A 171 10.19 9.46 29.54
C LEU A 171 8.76 9.62 30.09
N PRO A 172 7.94 10.51 29.50
CA PRO A 172 6.54 10.63 29.87
C PRO A 172 5.77 9.35 29.52
N GLU A 173 4.72 9.04 30.30
CA GLU A 173 3.87 7.86 30.05
C GLU A 173 3.06 7.95 28.74
N LYS A 174 2.83 9.16 28.22
CA LYS A 174 2.15 9.41 26.94
C LYS A 174 3.00 10.36 26.10
N LEU A 175 3.17 10.01 24.83
CA LEU A 175 3.76 10.83 23.77
C LEU A 175 2.65 11.33 22.85
#